data_AF-A0A3A8FV15-F1
#
_entry.id   AF-A0A3A8FV15-F1
#
_cell.length_a   1.000
_cell.length_b   1.000
_cell.length_c   1.000
_cell.angle_alpha   90.00
_cell.angle_beta   90.00
_cell.angle_gamma   90.00
#
_symmetry.space_group_name_H-M   'P 1'
#
loop_
_entity.id
_entity.type
_entity.pdbx_description
1 polymer ?
#
loop_
_entity_poly.entity_id
_entity_poly.type
_entity_poly.pdbx_seq_one_letter_code
_entity_poly.pdbx_strand_id
1 'polypeptide(L)'
;MNPGPPHHASISDPVADDYWSFEDDHGRKHVSRVTLGRPAPIPQDANGDWYCPLIIGHAVPITVSMVGVGPVDALLNAARFVREHFHELRKVSPRATPPGSTDSK
;
A
#
# COMPACT_ATOMS: atom_id res chain seq x y z
N MET A 1 23.66 -3.31 14.78
CA MET A 1 22.76 -2.55 13.88
C MET A 1 21.49 -3.38 13.84
N ASN A 2 20.38 -2.90 14.41
CA ASN A 2 19.13 -3.66 14.35
C ASN A 2 18.68 -3.70 12.89
N PRO A 3 18.28 -4.86 12.34
CA PRO A 3 17.76 -4.91 10.99
C PRO A 3 16.49 -4.04 10.95
N GLY A 4 16.40 -3.16 9.94
CA GLY A 4 15.19 -2.40 9.67
C GLY A 4 14.01 -3.30 9.32
N PRO A 5 12.79 -2.76 9.18
CA PRO A 5 11.62 -3.57 8.85
C PRO A 5 11.85 -4.35 7.54
N PRO A 6 11.39 -5.62 7.44
CA PRO A 6 11.51 -6.41 6.23
C PRO A 6 10.91 -5.70 5.01
N HIS A 7 11.55 -5.85 3.85
CA HIS A 7 11.05 -5.31 2.59
C HIS A 7 10.37 -6.41 1.77
N HIS A 8 9.17 -6.14 1.26
CA HIS A 8 8.34 -7.13 0.56
C HIS A 8 8.18 -6.76 -0.91
N ALA A 9 8.65 -7.63 -1.81
CA ALA A 9 8.41 -7.50 -3.25
C ALA A 9 7.00 -7.96 -3.66
N SER A 10 6.34 -8.74 -2.80
CA SER A 10 4.97 -9.26 -3.00
C SER A 10 4.30 -9.46 -1.65
N ILE A 11 2.96 -9.35 -1.60
CA ILE A 11 2.14 -9.64 -0.41
C ILE A 11 1.25 -10.86 -0.72
N SER A 12 1.48 -11.97 -0.01
CA SER A 12 0.72 -13.22 -0.18
C SER A 12 -0.50 -13.36 0.75
N ASP A 13 -0.52 -12.63 1.87
CA ASP A 13 -1.62 -12.59 2.84
C ASP A 13 -2.06 -11.13 3.05
N PRO A 14 -2.86 -10.57 2.11
CA PRO A 14 -3.35 -9.21 2.21
C PRO A 14 -4.46 -9.08 3.26
N VAL A 15 -4.42 -8.00 4.05
CA VAL A 15 -5.55 -7.59 4.90
C VAL A 15 -6.49 -6.64 4.16
N ALA A 16 -5.98 -5.94 3.15
CA ALA A 16 -6.76 -5.12 2.24
C ALA A 16 -6.12 -5.12 0.85
N ASP A 17 -6.95 -5.17 -0.18
CA ASP A 17 -6.54 -5.12 -1.57
C ASP A 17 -7.61 -4.38 -2.36
N ASP A 18 -7.24 -3.29 -3.02
CA ASP A 18 -8.16 -2.41 -3.75
C ASP A 18 -7.48 -1.85 -5.00
N TYR A 19 -8.27 -1.34 -5.93
CA TYR A 19 -7.78 -0.64 -7.12
C TYR A 19 -8.22 0.81 -7.05
N TRP A 20 -7.28 1.74 -7.22
CA TRP A 20 -7.53 3.17 -7.14
C TRP A 20 -7.19 3.79 -8.49
N SER A 21 -8.09 4.59 -9.04
CA SER A 21 -7.84 5.34 -10.27
C SER A 21 -7.47 6.79 -9.97
N PHE A 22 -6.66 7.40 -10.83
CA PHE A 22 -6.26 8.80 -10.75
C PHE A 22 -5.93 9.34 -12.15
N GLU A 23 -5.80 10.65 -12.28
CA GLU A 23 -5.29 11.32 -13.49
C GLU A 23 -3.89 11.88 -13.25
N ASP A 24 -3.01 11.74 -14.25
CA ASP A 24 -1.73 12.46 -14.27
C ASP A 24 -1.90 13.92 -14.72
N ASP A 25 -0.80 14.68 -14.74
CA ASP A 25 -0.82 16.09 -15.15
C ASP A 25 -1.26 16.32 -16.59
N HIS A 26 -1.19 15.29 -17.44
CA HIS A 26 -1.66 15.32 -18.83
C HIS A 26 -3.13 14.87 -18.96
N GLY A 27 -3.83 14.63 -17.85
CA GLY A 27 -5.21 14.16 -17.83
C GLY A 27 -5.40 12.69 -18.23
N ARG A 28 -4.32 11.91 -18.31
CA ARG A 28 -4.41 10.47 -18.63
C ARG A 28 -4.82 9.71 -17.38
N LYS A 29 -5.80 8.82 -17.54
CA LYS A 29 -6.29 7.97 -16.44
C LYS A 29 -5.34 6.80 -16.20
N HIS A 30 -5.00 6.61 -14.93
CA HIS A 30 -4.21 5.50 -14.41
C HIS A 30 -5.02 4.71 -13.40
N VAL A 31 -4.67 3.44 -13.22
CA VAL A 31 -5.24 2.57 -12.18
C VAL A 31 -4.09 1.86 -11.48
N SER A 32 -4.06 1.98 -10.15
CA SER A 32 -3.08 1.32 -9.29
C SER A 32 -3.74 0.33 -8.38
N ARG A 33 -3.17 -0.87 -8.28
CA ARG A 33 -3.51 -1.80 -7.20
C ARG A 33 -2.86 -1.33 -5.92
N VAL A 34 -3.59 -1.30 -4.82
CA VAL A 34 -3.14 -0.93 -3.50
C VAL A 34 -3.33 -2.14 -2.61
N THR A 35 -2.24 -2.73 -2.13
CA THR A 35 -2.28 -3.95 -1.33
C THR A 35 -1.58 -3.71 0.01
N LEU A 36 -2.31 -3.88 1.10
CA LEU A 36 -1.78 -3.86 2.46
C LEU A 36 -1.71 -5.31 2.97
N GLY A 37 -0.53 -5.73 3.42
CA GLY A 37 -0.35 -7.05 4.02
C GLY A 37 -0.62 -7.05 5.52
N ARG A 38 -0.67 -8.26 6.08
CA ARG A 38 -0.85 -8.43 7.52
C ARG A 38 0.29 -7.77 8.31
N PRO A 39 -0.01 -6.92 9.32
CA PRO A 39 1.00 -6.41 10.23
C PRO A 39 1.72 -7.55 10.96
N ALA A 40 3.03 -7.42 11.15
CA ALA A 40 3.86 -8.40 11.83
C ALA A 40 4.91 -7.73 12.72
N PRO A 41 5.39 -8.39 13.79
CA PRO A 41 6.53 -7.92 14.57
C PRO A 41 7.78 -7.78 13.69
N ILE A 42 8.59 -6.76 13.94
CA ILE A 42 9.91 -6.63 13.33
C ILE A 42 10.85 -7.63 14.02
N PRO A 43 11.44 -8.59 13.28
CA PRO A 43 12.33 -9.58 13.89
C PRO A 43 13.54 -8.91 14.56
N GLN A 44 13.83 -9.31 15.81
CA GLN A 44 14.98 -8.83 16.58
C GLN A 44 14.95 -7.32 16.90
N ASP A 45 13.80 -6.66 16.74
CA ASP A 45 13.66 -5.28 17.21
C ASP A 45 13.53 -5.23 18.75
N ALA A 46 14.31 -4.35 19.37
CA ALA A 46 14.41 -4.26 20.83
C ALA A 46 13.20 -3.57 21.47
N ASN A 47 12.48 -2.74 20.72
CA ASN A 47 11.26 -2.07 21.20
C ASN A 47 10.02 -2.97 21.05
N GLY A 48 10.14 -4.05 20.27
CA GLY A 48 9.01 -4.90 19.92
C GLY A 48 8.09 -4.24 18.89
N ASP A 49 8.63 -3.34 18.06
CA ASP A 49 7.88 -2.63 17.04
C ASP A 49 7.35 -3.59 15.96
N TRP A 50 6.29 -3.15 15.29
CA TRP A 50 5.60 -3.86 14.23
C TRP A 50 5.77 -3.12 12.91
N TYR A 51 5.55 -3.84 11.82
CA TYR A 51 5.48 -3.24 10.50
C TYR A 51 4.27 -3.77 9.74
N CYS A 52 3.75 -2.95 8.82
CA CYS A 52 2.71 -3.33 7.87
C CYS A 52 3.27 -3.16 6.46
N PRO A 53 3.41 -4.25 5.67
CA PRO A 53 3.87 -4.13 4.29
C PRO A 53 2.79 -3.54 3.39
N LEU A 54 3.18 -2.67 2.47
CA LEU A 54 2.33 -1.99 1.52
C LEU A 54 2.98 -2.03 0.14
N ILE A 55 2.17 -2.37 -0.86
CA ILE A 55 2.53 -2.28 -2.28
C ILE A 55 1.51 -1.39 -3.00
N ILE A 56 1.98 -0.38 -3.71
CA ILE A 56 1.18 0.40 -4.65
C ILE A 56 1.69 0.12 -6.07
N GLY A 57 0.87 -0.55 -6.86
CA GLY A 57 1.14 -0.92 -8.24
C GLY A 57 1.08 0.30 -9.16
N HIS A 58 2.23 0.87 -9.47
CA HIS A 58 2.44 1.86 -10.54
C HIS A 58 3.27 1.23 -11.66
N ALA A 59 3.66 2.02 -12.67
CA ALA A 59 4.66 1.60 -13.67
C ALA A 59 5.98 1.15 -13.01
N VAL A 60 6.36 1.82 -11.91
CA VAL A 60 7.39 1.36 -10.96
C VAL A 60 6.71 1.19 -9.61
N PRO A 61 6.53 -0.07 -9.12
CA PRO A 61 5.82 -0.30 -7.86
C PRO A 61 6.48 0.41 -6.68
N ILE A 62 5.66 0.99 -5.81
CA ILE A 62 6.11 1.50 -4.51
C ILE A 62 5.92 0.37 -3.51
N THR A 63 7.01 -0.06 -2.90
CA THR A 63 7.03 -1.12 -1.88
C THR A 63 7.60 -0.54 -0.59
N VAL A 64 6.78 -0.49 0.46
CA VAL A 64 7.17 0.12 1.74
C VAL A 64 6.67 -0.73 2.91
N SER A 65 7.38 -0.64 4.04
CA SER A 65 6.96 -1.27 5.30
C SER A 65 6.79 -0.18 6.35
N MET A 66 5.53 0.12 6.68
CA MET A 66 5.20 1.17 7.63
C MET A 66 5.29 0.64 9.05
N VAL A 67 6.14 1.27 9.86
CA VAL A 67 6.40 0.86 11.25
C VAL A 67 5.33 1.45 12.18
N GLY A 68 5.04 0.75 13.26
CA GLY A 68 4.24 1.24 14.38
C GLY A 68 4.51 0.43 15.64
N VAL A 69 4.09 0.93 16.80
CA VAL A 69 4.37 0.30 18.11
C VAL A 69 3.59 -1.01 18.34
N GLY A 70 2.71 -1.38 17.41
CA GLY A 70 1.84 -2.54 17.48
C GLY A 70 1.12 -2.78 16.15
N PRO A 71 0.34 -3.87 16.03
CA PRO A 71 -0.30 -4.25 14.77
C PRO A 71 -1.26 -3.19 14.24
N VAL A 72 -2.04 -2.57 15.14
CA VAL A 72 -3.03 -1.55 14.78
C VAL A 72 -2.34 -0.28 14.30
N ASP A 73 -1.31 0.17 15.01
CA ASP A 73 -0.58 1.40 14.66
C ASP A 73 0.15 1.25 13.32
N ALA A 74 0.84 0.12 13.11
CA ALA A 74 1.50 -0.16 11.83
C ALA A 74 0.51 -0.18 10.65
N LEU A 75 -0.68 -0.76 10.84
CA LEU A 75 -1.74 -0.76 9.83
C LEU A 75 -2.28 0.65 9.56
N LEU A 76 -2.51 1.45 10.61
CA LEU A 76 -2.97 2.83 10.46
C LEU A 76 -1.93 3.71 9.76
N ASN A 77 -0.65 3.50 10.04
CA ASN A 77 0.45 4.19 9.35
C ASN A 77 0.52 3.80 7.87
N ALA A 78 0.31 2.52 7.53
CA ALA A 78 0.17 2.08 6.13
C ALA A 78 -1.03 2.70 5.43
N ALA A 79 -2.21 2.67 6.04
CA ALA A 79 -3.41 3.27 5.47
C ALA A 79 -3.28 4.80 5.31
N ARG A 80 -2.63 5.46 6.27
CA ARG A 80 -2.31 6.88 6.21
C ARG A 80 -1.37 7.19 5.05
N PHE A 81 -0.31 6.41 4.87
CA PHE A 81 0.61 6.57 3.75
C PHE A 81 -0.12 6.47 2.41
N VAL A 82 -1.01 5.49 2.23
CA VAL A 82 -1.85 5.40 1.02
C VAL A 82 -2.63 6.68 0.81
N ARG A 83 -3.32 7.17 1.85
CA ARG A 83 -4.12 8.40 1.74
C ARG A 83 -3.27 9.60 1.33
N GLU A 84 -2.09 9.77 1.94
CA GLU A 84 -1.18 10.87 1.63
C GLU A 84 -0.60 10.74 0.22
N HIS A 85 -0.22 9.54 -0.21
CA HIS A 85 0.28 9.28 -1.57
C HIS A 85 -0.74 9.70 -2.64
N PHE A 86 -2.00 9.37 -2.45
CA PHE A 86 -3.06 9.70 -3.40
C PHE A 86 -3.63 11.12 -3.23
N HIS A 87 -3.46 11.76 -2.07
CA HIS A 87 -3.94 13.13 -1.85
C HIS A 87 -3.33 14.13 -2.84
N GLU A 88 -2.08 13.91 -3.23
CA GLU A 88 -1.37 14.75 -4.20
C GLU A 88 -1.80 14.51 -5.66
N LEU A 89 -2.65 13.50 -5.92
CA LEU A 89 -3.07 13.11 -7.26
C LEU A 89 -4.46 13.65 -7.62
N ARG A 90 -4.70 13.80 -8.93
CA ARG A 90 -5.93 14.39 -9.44
C ARG A 90 -7.01 13.33 -9.65
N LYS A 91 -8.26 13.70 -9.35
CA LYS A 91 -9.48 12.90 -9.55
C LYS A 91 -9.37 11.46 -9.04
N VAL A 92 -8.82 11.29 -7.84
CA VAL A 92 -8.67 9.97 -7.23
C VAL A 92 -10.04 9.34 -6.96
N SER A 93 -10.18 8.09 -7.35
CA SER A 93 -11.37 7.29 -7.07
C SER A 93 -10.97 5.88 -6.63
N PRO A 94 -11.19 5.52 -5.35
CA PRO A 94 -11.06 4.14 -4.85
C PRO A 94 -12.05 3.19 -5.53
N ARG A 95 -11.85 1.88 -5.38
CA ARG A 95 -12.70 0.83 -5.97
C ARG A 95 -12.84 0.93 -7.49
N ALA A 96 -11.77 1.34 -8.16
CA ALA A 96 -11.69 1.36 -9.60
C ALA A 96 -11.72 -0.06 -10.19
N THR A 97 -12.23 -0.20 -11.41
CA THR A 97 -12.17 -1.45 -12.15
C THR A 97 -10.70 -1.83 -12.44
N PRO A 98 -10.27 -3.08 -12.19
CA PRO A 98 -8.92 -3.53 -12.50
C PRO A 98 -8.58 -3.39 -13.99
N PRO A 99 -7.32 -3.07 -14.36
CA PRO A 99 -6.90 -3.06 -15.75
C PRO A 99 -7.15 -4.42 -16.41
N GLY A 100 -7.85 -4.42 -17.54
CA GLY A 100 -8.17 -5.65 -18.27
C GLY A 100 -9.40 -6.42 -17.76
N SER A 101 -10.13 -5.93 -16.74
CA SER A 101 -11.46 -6.44 -16.45
C SER A 101 -12.42 -6.05 -17.57
N THR A 102 -12.88 -7.04 -18.34
CA THR A 102 -14.02 -6.86 -19.23
C THR A 102 -15.28 -6.97 -18.39
N ASP A 103 -15.65 -5.89 -17.69
CA ASP A 103 -16.97 -5.81 -17.08
C ASP A 103 -18.01 -5.85 -18.20
N SER A 104 -18.54 -7.05 -18.45
CA SER A 104 -19.74 -7.23 -19.27
C SER A 104 -20.89 -6.64 -18.48
N LYS A 105 -21.44 -5.60 -19.08
CA LYS A 105 -22.53 -4.73 -18.61
C LYS A 105 -23.68 -5.44 -17.92
#